data_AF-A0A1S1YYH6-F1
#
_entry.id   AF-A0A1S1YYH6-F1
#
_cell.length_a   1.000
_cell.length_b   1.000
_cell.length_c   1.000
_cell.angle_alpha   90.00
_cell.angle_beta   90.00
_cell.angle_gamma   90.00
#
_symmetry.space_group_name_H-M   'P 1'
#
loop_
_entity.id
_entity.type
_entity.pdbx_description
1 polymer ?
#
loop_
_entity_poly.entity_id
_entity_poly.type
_entity_poly.pdbx_seq_one_letter_code
_entity_poly.pdbx_strand_id
1 'polypeptide(L)' 'MRKVFIEAMLVIIGLAISIPYIINPGPILMFLFVFVAQPCIAVAVMLVLWEVYKDLTKSNLL' A
#
# COMPACT_ATOMS: atom_id res chain seq x y z
N MET A 1 -11.65 -12.79 0.46
CA MET A 1 -10.42 -13.29 -0.21
C MET A 1 -9.90 -12.35 -1.31
N ARG A 2 -10.71 -11.93 -2.29
CA ARG A 2 -10.23 -11.11 -3.42
C ARG A 2 -9.65 -9.74 -3.01
N LYS A 3 -10.17 -9.09 -1.96
CA LYS A 3 -9.68 -7.79 -1.47
C LYS A 3 -8.31 -7.87 -0.81
N VAL A 4 -8.16 -8.79 0.15
CA VAL A 4 -6.88 -9.09 0.83
C VAL A 4 -5.79 -9.46 -0.19
N PHE A 5 -6.15 -10.18 -1.26
CA PHE A 5 -5.20 -10.50 -2.33
C PHE A 5 -4.71 -9.25 -3.08
N ILE A 6 -5.61 -8.31 -3.40
CA ILE A 6 -5.27 -7.05 -4.09
C ILE A 6 -4.41 -6.17 -3.19
N GLU A 7 -4.78 -6.02 -1.91
CA GLU A 7 -4.00 -5.26 -0.92
C GLU A 7 -2.59 -5.84 -0.76
N ALA A 8 -2.48 -7.16 -0.60
CA ALA A 8 -1.19 -7.83 -0.50
C ALA A 8 -0.35 -7.63 -1.76
N MET A 9 -0.95 -7.72 -2.95
CA MET A 9 -0.24 -7.52 -4.20
C MET A 9 0.27 -6.07 -4.35
N LEU A 10 -0.55 -5.08 -3.98
CA LEU A 10 -0.16 -3.66 -3.99
C LEU A 10 0.99 -3.39 -3.02
N VAL A 11 0.95 -3.97 -1.83
CA VAL A 11 2.02 -3.85 -0.83
C VAL A 11 3.29 -4.55 -1.31
N ILE A 12 3.21 -5.76 -1.87
CA ILE A 12 4.37 -6.48 -2.41
C ILE A 12 5.03 -5.67 -3.52
N ILE A 13 4.27 -5.13 -4.47
CA ILE A 13 4.81 -4.28 -5.55
C ILE A 13 5.46 -3.03 -4.96
N GLY A 14 4.80 -2.37 -4.01
CA GLY A 14 5.34 -1.20 -3.33
C GLY A 14 6.67 -1.48 -2.63
N LEU A 15 6.77 -2.60 -1.90
CA LEU A 15 7.98 -3.01 -1.19
C LEU A 15 9.09 -3.45 -2.17
N ALA A 16 8.75 -4.16 -3.23
CA ALA A 16 9.70 -4.59 -4.26
C ALA A 16 10.39 -3.42 -4.97
N ILE A 17 9.74 -2.26 -5.04
CA ILE A 17 10.32 -1.02 -5.57
C ILE A 17 11.04 -0.22 -4.47
N SER A 18 10.43 -0.14 -3.28
CA SER A 18 10.95 0.69 -2.17
C SER A 18 12.27 0.16 -1.63
N ILE A 19 12.43 -1.17 -1.48
CA ILE A 19 13.64 -1.77 -0.92
C ILE A 19 14.87 -1.48 -1.81
N PRO A 20 14.84 -1.72 -3.13
CA PRO A 20 15.94 -1.34 -4.01
C PRO A 20 16.22 0.17 -4.02
N TYR A 21 15.20 1.01 -3.99
CA TYR A 21 15.36 2.47 -3.95
C TYR A 21 16.09 2.94 -2.68
N ILE A 22 15.79 2.35 -1.52
CA ILE A 22 16.48 2.65 -0.25
C ILE A 22 17.97 2.29 -0.32
N ILE A 23 18.30 1.16 -0.96
CA ILE A 23 19.69 0.69 -1.07
C ILE A 23 20.48 1.51 -2.11
N ASN A 24 19.87 1.82 -3.25
CA ASN A 24 20.51 2.59 -4.32
C ASN A 24 19.51 3.55 -4.99
N PRO A 25 19.46 4.82 -4.56
CA PRO A 25 18.51 5.80 -5.09
C PRO A 25 18.96 6.35 -6.45
N GLY A 26 18.72 5.59 -7.52
CA GLY A 26 18.89 6.04 -8.90
C GLY A 26 17.67 6.78 -9.46
N PRO A 27 17.81 7.59 -10.54
CA PRO A 27 16.71 8.36 -11.12
C PRO A 27 15.49 7.51 -11.54
N ILE A 28 15.73 6.33 -12.10
CA ILE A 28 14.66 5.39 -12.51
C ILE A 28 13.91 4.86 -11.28
N LEU A 29 14.65 4.47 -10.24
CA LEU A 29 14.05 3.97 -9.01
C LEU A 29 13.30 5.06 -8.25
N MET A 30 13.76 6.31 -8.30
CA MET A 30 13.04 7.45 -7.75
C MET A 30 11.69 7.66 -8.45
N PHE A 31 11.66 7.58 -9.78
CA PHE A 31 10.41 7.65 -10.55
C PHE A 31 9.45 6.51 -10.15
N LEU A 32 9.93 5.27 -10.13
CA LEU A 32 9.12 4.12 -9.75
C LEU A 32 8.63 4.23 -8.29
N PHE A 33 9.46 4.73 -7.38
CA PHE A 33 9.07 4.91 -6.00
C PHE A 33 7.95 5.94 -5.84
N VAL A 34 8.09 7.11 -6.46
CA VAL A 34 7.13 8.22 -6.33
C VAL A 34 5.81 7.93 -7.05
N PHE A 35 5.88 7.41 -8.27
CA PHE A 35 4.70 7.28 -9.12
C PHE A 35 4.06 5.90 -9.13
N VAL A 36 4.73 4.88 -8.59
CA VAL A 36 4.19 3.51 -8.52
C VAL A 36 4.09 3.05 -7.07
N ALA A 37 5.22 3.00 -6.34
CA ALA A 37 5.23 2.42 -5.00
C ALA A 37 4.38 3.20 -4.01
N GLN A 38 4.53 4.53 -3.95
CA GLN A 38 3.79 5.39 -3.04
C GLN A 38 2.26 5.31 -3.27
N PRO A 39 1.73 5.45 -4.50
CA PRO A 39 0.31 5.23 -4.77
C PRO A 39 -0.19 3.82 -4.40
N CYS A 40 0.57 2.77 -4.73
CA CYS A 40 0.19 1.39 -4.38
C CYS A 40 0.04 1.21 -2.86
N ILE A 41 1.00 1.72 -2.09
CA ILE A 41 0.97 1.65 -0.63
C ILE A 41 -0.16 2.50 -0.07
N ALA A 42 -0.36 3.72 -0.57
CA ALA A 42 -1.45 4.61 -0.14
C ALA A 42 -2.82 3.97 -0.35
N VAL A 43 -3.07 3.38 -1.53
CA VAL A 43 -4.33 2.68 -1.80
C VAL A 43 -4.52 1.49 -0.87
N ALA A 44 -3.48 0.68 -0.63
CA ALA A 44 -3.57 -0.46 0.26
C ALA A 44 -3.90 -0.03 1.71
N VAL A 45 -3.24 1.01 2.22
CA VAL A 45 -3.51 1.56 3.56
C VAL A 45 -4.93 2.11 3.66
N MET A 46 -5.38 2.88 2.66
CA MET A 46 -6.74 3.45 2.65
C MET A 46 -7.82 2.36 2.65
N LEU A 47 -7.62 1.27 1.92
CA LEU A 47 -8.56 0.14 1.90
C LEU A 47 -8.67 -0.51 3.28
N VAL A 48 -7.54 -0.78 3.92
CA VAL A 48 -7.50 -1.37 5.26
C VAL A 48 -8.14 -0.44 6.29
N LEU A 49 -7.78 0.85 6.28
CA LEU A 49 -8.36 1.84 7.19
C LEU A 49 -9.87 1.96 7.02
N TRP A 50 -10.35 1.93 5.77
CA TRP A 50 -11.78 1.94 5.49
C TRP A 50 -12.50 0.70 6.02
N GLU A 51 -11.90 -0.49 5.86
CA GLU A 51 -12.48 -1.72 6.42
C GLU A 51 -12.49 -1.70 7.95
N VAL A 52 -11.40 -1.28 8.59
CA VAL A 52 -11.33 -1.11 10.05
C VAL A 52 -12.37 -0.11 10.55
N TYR A 53 -12.50 1.06 9.91
CA TYR A 53 -13.50 2.06 10.26
C TYR A 53 -14.92 1.51 10.17
N LYS A 54 -15.24 0.82 9.07
CA LYS A 54 -16.56 0.24 8.85
C LYS A 54 -16.87 -0.85 9.89
N ASP A 55 -15.88 -1.65 10.25
CA ASP A 55 -16.06 -2.73 11.23
C ASP A 55 -16.24 -2.17 12.64
N LEU A 56 -15.45 -1.15 13.04
CA LEU A 56 -15.64 -0.45 14.31
C LEU A 56 -17.03 0.20 14.41
N THR A 57 -17.50 0.83 13.32
CA THR A 57 -18.83 1.48 13.28
C THR A 57 -19.94 0.45 13.45
N LYS A 58 -19.82 -0.72 12.80
CA LYS A 58 -20.81 -1.81 12.93
C LYS A 58 -20.84 -2.41 14.33
N SER A 59 -19.71 -2.43 15.01
CA SER A 59 -19.59 -2.96 16.36
C SER A 59 -19.95 -1.95 17.46
N ASN A 60 -20.40 -0.73 17.11
CA ASN A 60 -20.62 0.39 18.06
C ASN A 60 -19.38 0.67 18.94
N LEU A 61 -18.18 0.49 18.39
CA LEU A 61 -16.90 0.75 19.06
C LEU A 61 -16.30 2.12 18.67
N LEU A 62 -17.01 2.88 17.85
CA LEU A 62 -16.73 4.26 17.44
C LEU A 62 -17.78 5.18 18.06
#